data_AF-A0AAV5YT29-F1
#
_entry.id   AF-A0AAV5YT29-F1
#
_cell.length_a   1.000
_cell.length_b   1.000
_cell.length_c   1.000
_cell.angle_alpha   90.00
_cell.angle_beta   90.00
_cell.angle_gamma   90.00
#
_symmetry.space_group_name_H-M   'P 1'
#
loop_
_entity.id
_entity.type
_entity.pdbx_description
1 polymer ?
#
loop_
_entity_poly.entity_id
_entity_poly.type
_entity_poly.pdbx_seq_one_letter_code
_entity_poly.pdbx_strand_id
1 'polypeptide(L)'
;TKDLVITKGVRTTFGTRLFADNVPTEDAPMVERMRAAGAIQLGKTNTPMMGWIGATHNLLFGVTRNPWNLDRTPGGSSGGASAAVAAGLGPLAIGTDGGGSIRIPSSLAGIYGIKPTFGLIPVYPFSAAWGLSHIGPMTRTVADAALMMNACAGPDARDPLSLPGPRADYVKALAGGVKGLRVAWTADLGFAKAVDPEVKAVCERAARRFRELGCRVEAIEPKWPSPHGAWRTMFIGGIAARLGAALRDRRDDIDPGLVALADETASWSPTHYVQAWFDRLAWEEHPRRLFERYDLLLTPTIACPPFKVGLDAPASIADTPTGIYDWIPFTYPFNLTGHPGASVPCGFTRDRLPIGLQILGRRFEDATVLRASAAFERLAPWTQERPAGI
;
A
#
# COMPACT_ATOMS: atom_id res chain seq x y z
N THR A 1 -13.91 6.94 1.26
CA THR A 1 -13.31 6.02 2.26
C THR A 1 -13.33 4.60 1.74
N LYS A 2 -12.23 3.84 1.84
CA LYS A 2 -12.23 2.42 1.46
C LYS A 2 -13.31 1.62 2.19
N ASP A 3 -13.96 0.71 1.47
CA ASP A 3 -15.03 -0.14 2.02
C ASP A 3 -14.54 -1.25 2.97
N LEU A 4 -13.32 -1.15 3.48
CA LEU A 4 -12.80 -1.95 4.59
C LEU A 4 -12.74 -1.17 5.92
N VAL A 5 -13.01 0.13 5.88
CA VAL A 5 -12.90 1.02 7.05
C VAL A 5 -14.32 1.35 7.52
N ILE A 6 -14.67 1.00 8.75
CA ILE A 6 -16.03 1.21 9.25
C ILE A 6 -16.38 2.70 9.33
N THR A 7 -17.64 3.01 9.06
CA THR A 7 -18.19 4.37 9.08
C THR A 7 -19.59 4.31 9.69
N LYS A 8 -19.83 5.09 10.73
CA LYS A 8 -21.10 5.13 11.45
C LYS A 8 -22.24 5.48 10.50
N GLY A 9 -23.26 4.62 10.45
CA GLY A 9 -24.47 4.83 9.65
C GLY A 9 -24.27 4.71 8.14
N VAL A 10 -23.10 4.28 7.67
CA VAL A 10 -22.82 4.09 6.24
C VAL A 10 -22.46 2.63 5.98
N ARG A 11 -23.23 1.99 5.10
CA ARG A 11 -23.04 0.60 4.68
C ARG A 11 -21.57 0.33 4.35
N THR A 12 -21.01 -0.69 5.00
CA THR A 12 -19.61 -1.09 4.89
C THR A 12 -19.56 -2.60 4.73
N THR A 13 -19.31 -3.10 3.52
CA THR A 13 -19.53 -4.53 3.20
C THR A 13 -18.25 -5.35 3.18
N PHE A 14 -17.10 -4.71 3.40
CA PHE A 14 -15.80 -5.33 3.29
C PHE A 14 -15.53 -5.94 1.90
N GLY A 15 -16.22 -5.45 0.86
CA GLY A 15 -16.16 -6.01 -0.49
C GLY A 15 -16.70 -7.44 -0.61
N THR A 16 -17.59 -7.89 0.27
CA THR A 16 -18.11 -9.26 0.28
C THR A 16 -19.62 -9.34 0.53
N ARG A 17 -20.25 -10.37 -0.03
CA ARG A 17 -21.66 -10.71 0.20
C ARG A 17 -21.94 -11.12 1.65
N LEU A 18 -20.94 -11.59 2.39
CA LEU A 18 -21.07 -11.96 3.80
C LEU A 18 -21.52 -10.77 4.68
N PHE A 19 -21.18 -9.55 4.27
CA PHE A 19 -21.50 -8.32 4.99
C PHE A 19 -22.26 -7.33 4.10
N ALA A 20 -23.02 -7.81 3.11
CA ALA A 20 -23.70 -6.98 2.12
C ALA A 20 -24.57 -5.86 2.72
N ASP A 21 -25.20 -6.13 3.87
CA ASP A 21 -26.10 -5.22 4.57
C ASP A 21 -25.52 -4.67 5.88
N ASN A 22 -24.22 -4.86 6.12
CA ASN A 22 -23.57 -4.38 7.34
C ASN A 22 -23.52 -2.84 7.38
N VAL A 23 -24.13 -2.25 8.41
CA VAL A 23 -24.11 -0.81 8.70
C VAL A 23 -23.48 -0.61 10.08
N PRO A 24 -22.21 -0.18 10.16
CA PRO A 24 -21.54 0.05 11.43
C PRO A 24 -22.22 1.13 12.29
N THR A 25 -22.16 0.95 13.60
CA THR A 25 -22.70 1.89 14.60
C THR A 25 -21.69 2.92 15.09
N GLU A 26 -20.42 2.76 14.71
CA GLU A 26 -19.32 3.66 15.06
C GLU A 26 -18.37 3.92 13.87
N ASP A 27 -17.62 5.00 13.97
CA ASP A 27 -16.60 5.38 12.99
C ASP A 27 -15.25 4.76 13.37
N ALA A 28 -14.46 4.36 12.38
CA ALA A 28 -13.05 4.07 12.59
C ALA A 28 -12.31 5.36 12.99
N PRO A 29 -11.23 5.29 13.80
CA PRO A 29 -10.51 6.47 14.29
C PRO A 29 -10.13 7.48 13.21
N MET A 30 -9.61 7.01 12.06
CA MET A 30 -9.25 7.91 10.96
C MET A 30 -10.47 8.61 10.34
N VAL A 31 -11.63 7.93 10.27
CA VAL A 31 -12.87 8.53 9.74
C VAL A 31 -13.39 9.61 10.70
N GLU A 32 -13.41 9.30 12.00
CA GLU A 32 -13.80 10.24 13.05
C GLU A 32 -12.92 11.50 13.03
N ARG A 33 -11.60 11.33 12.97
CA ARG A 33 -10.63 12.44 12.92
C ARG A 33 -10.73 13.27 11.65
N MET A 34 -10.91 12.65 10.49
CA MET A 34 -11.14 13.37 9.24
C MET A 34 -12.43 14.20 9.30
N ARG A 35 -13.51 13.67 9.88
CA ARG A 35 -14.76 14.41 10.05
C ARG A 35 -14.60 15.57 11.03
N ALA A 36 -13.91 15.35 12.15
CA ALA A 36 -13.60 16.41 13.12
C ALA A 36 -12.73 17.53 12.52
N ALA A 37 -11.86 17.20 11.56
CA ALA A 37 -11.08 18.16 10.78
C ALA A 37 -11.89 18.86 9.66
N GLY A 38 -13.19 18.58 9.53
CA GLY A 38 -14.10 19.23 8.58
C GLY A 38 -14.20 18.54 7.21
N ALA A 39 -13.64 17.34 7.04
CA ALA A 39 -13.76 16.62 5.77
C ALA A 39 -15.18 16.09 5.55
N ILE A 40 -15.67 16.24 4.32
CA ILE A 40 -16.98 15.73 3.88
C ILE A 40 -16.78 14.36 3.23
N GLN A 41 -17.45 13.33 3.76
CA GLN A 41 -17.37 11.99 3.19
C GLN A 41 -18.26 11.87 1.96
N LEU A 42 -17.64 11.75 0.78
CA LEU A 42 -18.35 11.58 -0.50
C LEU A 42 -18.96 10.18 -0.67
N GLY A 43 -18.33 9.15 -0.12
CA GLY A 43 -18.82 7.77 -0.26
C GLY A 43 -17.81 6.70 0.13
N LYS A 44 -18.18 5.45 -0.17
CA LYS A 44 -17.35 4.24 0.00
C LYS A 44 -16.72 3.85 -1.32
N THR A 45 -15.46 3.44 -1.31
CA THR A 45 -14.74 3.03 -2.53
C THR A 45 -14.50 1.53 -2.55
N ASN A 46 -14.69 0.92 -3.71
CA ASN A 46 -14.59 -0.52 -3.93
C ASN A 46 -13.19 -1.09 -3.55
N THR A 47 -13.17 -2.38 -3.20
CA THR A 47 -12.04 -3.15 -2.69
C THR A 47 -12.28 -4.64 -3.00
N PRO A 48 -11.26 -5.48 -3.22
CA PRO A 48 -11.47 -6.93 -3.17
C PRO A 48 -11.92 -7.35 -1.76
N MET A 49 -12.53 -8.53 -1.68
CA MET A 49 -13.06 -9.09 -0.43
C MET A 49 -12.01 -9.06 0.69
N MET A 50 -12.31 -8.39 1.80
CA MET A 50 -11.41 -8.28 2.95
C MET A 50 -9.99 -7.78 2.63
N GLY A 51 -9.79 -7.20 1.45
CA GLY A 51 -8.48 -6.74 0.99
C GLY A 51 -7.48 -7.83 0.63
N TRP A 52 -7.92 -9.04 0.30
CA TRP A 52 -7.05 -10.21 0.15
C TRP A 52 -6.05 -10.17 -1.01
N ILE A 53 -6.30 -9.35 -2.05
CA ILE A 53 -5.47 -9.30 -3.26
C ILE A 53 -5.09 -7.87 -3.68
N GLY A 54 -4.01 -7.75 -4.45
CA GLY A 54 -3.49 -6.51 -5.02
C GLY A 54 -4.24 -6.01 -6.26
N ALA A 55 -5.41 -6.59 -6.58
CA ALA A 55 -6.30 -6.17 -7.66
C ALA A 55 -7.68 -5.82 -7.08
N THR A 56 -8.48 -4.99 -7.78
CA THR A 56 -9.79 -4.56 -7.25
C THR A 56 -10.95 -5.10 -8.07
N HIS A 57 -11.41 -6.28 -7.67
CA HIS A 57 -12.65 -6.91 -8.10
C HIS A 57 -13.22 -7.74 -6.95
N ASN A 58 -14.53 -7.93 -6.90
CA ASN A 58 -15.20 -8.82 -5.92
C ASN A 58 -16.57 -9.25 -6.45
N LEU A 59 -17.16 -10.27 -5.80
CA LEU A 59 -18.46 -10.84 -6.16
C LEU A 59 -19.68 -9.93 -5.91
N LEU A 60 -19.53 -8.80 -5.22
CA LEU A 60 -20.64 -7.92 -4.83
C LEU A 60 -20.79 -6.70 -5.76
N PHE A 61 -19.69 -6.01 -6.05
CA PHE A 61 -19.65 -4.78 -6.85
C PHE A 61 -18.94 -4.95 -8.19
N GLY A 62 -18.31 -6.10 -8.43
CA GLY A 62 -17.54 -6.35 -9.65
C GLY A 62 -16.22 -5.60 -9.68
N VAL A 63 -15.75 -5.31 -10.89
CA VAL A 63 -14.41 -4.82 -11.21
C VAL A 63 -14.33 -3.29 -11.15
N THR A 64 -13.31 -2.76 -10.46
CA THR A 64 -12.88 -1.37 -10.63
C THR A 64 -11.87 -1.26 -11.78
N ARG A 65 -12.05 -0.27 -12.66
CA ARG A 65 -11.18 -0.02 -13.83
C ARG A 65 -10.23 1.14 -13.57
N ASN A 66 -9.06 1.09 -14.22
CA ASN A 66 -8.06 2.15 -14.12
C ASN A 66 -8.44 3.35 -15.02
N PRO A 67 -8.52 4.57 -14.49
CA PRO A 67 -8.84 5.74 -15.29
C PRO A 67 -7.88 5.99 -16.47
N TRP A 68 -6.62 5.57 -16.36
CA TRP A 68 -5.61 5.72 -17.44
C TRP A 68 -5.86 4.78 -18.62
N ASN A 69 -6.45 3.63 -18.37
CA ASN A 69 -6.84 2.66 -19.39
C ASN A 69 -7.88 1.70 -18.79
N LEU A 70 -9.11 1.76 -19.29
CA LEU A 70 -10.24 1.04 -18.71
C LEU A 70 -10.09 -0.49 -18.76
N ASP A 71 -9.23 -1.04 -19.60
CA ASP A 71 -8.91 -2.48 -19.65
C ASP A 71 -7.84 -2.90 -18.65
N ARG A 72 -7.33 -1.97 -17.84
CA ARG A 72 -6.28 -2.23 -16.84
C ARG A 72 -6.79 -2.06 -15.41
N THR A 73 -6.17 -2.81 -14.49
CA THR A 73 -6.44 -2.70 -13.05
C THR A 73 -5.86 -1.39 -12.49
N PRO A 74 -6.57 -0.69 -11.58
CA PRO A 74 -6.00 0.41 -10.80
C PRO A 74 -5.16 -0.10 -9.62
N GLY A 75 -4.93 -1.42 -9.52
CA GLY A 75 -4.31 -2.06 -8.36
C GLY A 75 -5.30 -2.34 -7.24
N GLY A 76 -4.76 -2.62 -6.06
CA GLY A 76 -5.57 -3.04 -4.92
C GLY A 76 -4.75 -3.26 -3.64
N SER A 77 -5.41 -3.47 -2.51
CA SER A 77 -6.87 -3.57 -2.38
C SER A 77 -7.59 -2.21 -2.33
N SER A 78 -6.88 -1.08 -2.23
CA SER A 78 -7.50 0.26 -2.25
C SER A 78 -7.70 0.81 -3.67
N GLY A 79 -7.97 -0.03 -4.67
CA GLY A 79 -8.03 0.40 -6.07
C GLY A 79 -9.25 1.25 -6.41
N GLY A 80 -10.37 1.09 -5.70
CA GLY A 80 -11.50 2.02 -5.82
C GLY A 80 -11.11 3.44 -5.37
N ALA A 81 -10.31 3.54 -4.31
CA ALA A 81 -9.81 4.82 -3.80
C ALA A 81 -8.84 5.46 -4.78
N SER A 82 -7.88 4.69 -5.32
CA SER A 82 -6.92 5.24 -6.28
C SER A 82 -7.57 5.66 -7.59
N ALA A 83 -8.50 4.87 -8.12
CA ALA A 83 -9.25 5.22 -9.32
C ALA A 83 -10.08 6.49 -9.10
N ALA A 84 -10.77 6.62 -7.95
CA ALA A 84 -11.56 7.82 -7.65
C ALA A 84 -10.70 9.10 -7.56
N VAL A 85 -9.54 9.03 -6.91
CA VAL A 85 -8.61 10.18 -6.80
C VAL A 85 -7.96 10.50 -8.14
N ALA A 86 -7.53 9.48 -8.90
CA ALA A 86 -6.97 9.67 -10.25
C ALA A 86 -8.00 10.31 -11.19
N ALA A 87 -9.27 9.95 -11.05
CA ALA A 87 -10.38 10.49 -11.81
C ALA A 87 -10.94 11.82 -11.31
N GLY A 88 -10.36 12.41 -10.26
CA GLY A 88 -10.79 13.71 -9.76
C GLY A 88 -12.16 13.72 -9.06
N LEU A 89 -12.70 12.56 -8.66
CA LEU A 89 -13.95 12.49 -7.89
C LEU A 89 -13.81 13.09 -6.48
N GLY A 90 -12.59 13.13 -5.96
CA GLY A 90 -12.26 13.80 -4.71
C GLY A 90 -10.74 13.82 -4.49
N PRO A 91 -10.20 14.81 -3.77
CA PRO A 91 -8.76 14.96 -3.57
C PRO A 91 -8.18 14.02 -2.51
N LEU A 92 -9.01 13.56 -1.56
CA LEU A 92 -8.60 12.81 -0.38
C LEU A 92 -9.27 11.44 -0.34
N ALA A 93 -8.49 10.38 -0.19
CA ALA A 93 -9.00 9.06 0.08
C ALA A 93 -8.27 8.37 1.24
N ILE A 94 -9.04 7.61 2.02
CA ILE A 94 -8.54 6.73 3.08
C ILE A 94 -8.36 5.34 2.49
N GLY A 95 -7.13 4.83 2.52
CA GLY A 95 -6.77 3.47 2.13
C GLY A 95 -6.23 2.65 3.30
N THR A 96 -6.10 1.34 3.10
CA THR A 96 -5.41 0.43 4.03
C THR A 96 -4.32 -0.34 3.30
N ASP A 97 -3.27 -0.78 4.02
CA ASP A 97 -2.06 -1.37 3.46
C ASP A 97 -1.52 -2.48 4.39
N GLY A 98 -1.76 -3.76 4.01
CA GLY A 98 -1.22 -4.95 4.69
C GLY A 98 -0.11 -5.68 3.90
N GLY A 99 -0.04 -5.42 2.60
CA GLY A 99 1.01 -5.91 1.70
C GLY A 99 1.27 -4.95 0.54
N GLY A 100 1.03 -3.66 0.72
CA GLY A 100 1.14 -2.64 -0.33
C GLY A 100 -0.16 -1.97 -0.74
N SER A 101 -1.29 -2.27 -0.09
CA SER A 101 -2.60 -1.86 -0.60
C SER A 101 -2.94 -0.36 -0.60
N ILE A 102 -2.05 0.51 -0.12
CA ILE A 102 -2.05 1.97 -0.43
C ILE A 102 -1.09 2.23 -1.59
N ARG A 103 0.13 1.71 -1.50
CA ARG A 103 1.24 2.00 -2.43
C ARG A 103 1.03 1.38 -3.83
N ILE A 104 0.65 0.11 -3.91
CA ILE A 104 0.34 -0.62 -5.16
C ILE A 104 -0.69 0.16 -6.01
N PRO A 105 -1.90 0.47 -5.50
CA PRO A 105 -2.88 1.18 -6.31
C PRO A 105 -2.50 2.64 -6.57
N SER A 106 -1.68 3.25 -5.72
CA SER A 106 -1.13 4.60 -5.98
C SER A 106 -0.16 4.60 -7.17
N SER A 107 0.72 3.60 -7.24
CA SER A 107 1.61 3.37 -8.39
C SER A 107 0.83 3.13 -9.67
N LEU A 108 -0.18 2.24 -9.63
CA LEU A 108 -0.91 1.82 -10.83
C LEU A 108 -1.89 2.88 -11.34
N ALA A 109 -2.43 3.73 -10.47
CA ALA A 109 -3.33 4.82 -10.86
C ALA A 109 -2.63 6.19 -10.98
N GLY A 110 -1.31 6.26 -10.78
CA GLY A 110 -0.55 7.50 -10.93
C GLY A 110 -0.93 8.59 -9.92
N ILE A 111 -1.13 8.20 -8.66
CA ILE A 111 -1.41 9.13 -7.55
C ILE A 111 -0.37 8.97 -6.44
N TYR A 112 -0.38 9.89 -5.47
CA TYR A 112 0.44 9.76 -4.27
C TYR A 112 -0.26 8.89 -3.21
N GLY A 113 0.50 8.04 -2.54
CA GLY A 113 -0.01 7.31 -1.38
C GLY A 113 1.10 6.96 -0.42
N ILE A 114 0.85 7.16 0.88
CA ILE A 114 1.82 6.85 1.93
C ILE A 114 1.22 5.86 2.92
N LYS A 115 1.95 4.76 3.12
CA LYS A 115 1.78 3.85 4.25
C LYS A 115 2.61 4.40 5.41
N PRO A 116 1.99 4.94 6.47
CA PRO A 116 2.73 5.48 7.59
C PRO A 116 3.47 4.37 8.37
N THR A 117 4.27 4.76 9.34
CA THR A 117 4.84 3.83 10.33
C THR A 117 3.72 3.05 11.02
N PHE A 118 3.95 1.76 11.27
CA PHE A 118 2.98 0.92 11.98
C PHE A 118 2.56 1.53 13.32
N GLY A 119 1.25 1.63 13.55
CA GLY A 119 0.64 2.22 14.75
C GLY A 119 0.53 3.75 14.75
N LEU A 120 1.08 4.48 13.77
CA LEU A 120 1.02 5.94 13.77
C LEU A 120 -0.41 6.48 13.60
N ILE A 121 -1.15 5.92 12.65
CA ILE A 121 -2.59 6.16 12.50
C ILE A 121 -3.29 4.88 12.98
N PRO A 122 -4.17 4.97 14.00
CA PRO A 122 -4.76 3.81 14.64
C PRO A 122 -5.73 3.08 13.72
N VAL A 123 -5.72 1.75 13.80
CA VAL A 123 -6.55 0.85 13.01
C VAL A 123 -7.58 0.19 13.91
N TYR A 124 -8.85 0.48 13.64
CA TYR A 124 -9.97 -0.19 14.28
C TYR A 124 -11.17 -0.33 13.31
N PRO A 125 -11.88 -1.46 13.32
CA PRO A 125 -11.52 -2.71 13.99
C PRO A 125 -10.28 -3.34 13.35
N PHE A 126 -9.63 -4.27 14.05
CA PHE A 126 -8.50 -4.99 13.50
C PHE A 126 -8.90 -5.83 12.29
N SER A 127 -8.07 -5.78 11.26
CA SER A 127 -8.21 -6.66 10.10
C SER A 127 -7.74 -8.08 10.44
N ALA A 128 -8.05 -9.01 9.54
CA ALA A 128 -7.51 -10.37 9.59
C ALA A 128 -5.96 -10.42 9.59
N ALA A 129 -5.31 -9.43 8.99
CA ALA A 129 -3.86 -9.28 8.94
C ALA A 129 -3.38 -8.14 9.85
N TRP A 130 -3.94 -8.04 11.07
CA TRP A 130 -3.74 -6.93 12.00
C TRP A 130 -2.28 -6.57 12.23
N GLY A 131 -1.39 -7.55 12.41
CA GLY A 131 0.03 -7.34 12.64
C GLY A 131 0.81 -6.76 11.45
N LEU A 132 0.18 -6.65 10.28
CA LEU A 132 0.76 -6.13 9.03
C LEU A 132 0.04 -4.86 8.55
N SER A 133 -1.16 -4.61 9.07
CA SER A 133 -2.11 -3.66 8.50
C SER A 133 -1.85 -2.24 8.97
N HIS A 134 -1.85 -1.34 8.00
CA HIS A 134 -1.76 0.10 8.20
C HIS A 134 -2.99 0.77 7.57
N ILE A 135 -3.28 1.98 8.01
CA ILE A 135 -4.25 2.87 7.39
C ILE A 135 -3.55 4.19 7.07
N GLY A 136 -3.91 4.83 5.96
CA GLY A 136 -3.19 6.02 5.52
C GLY A 136 -3.82 6.74 4.33
N PRO A 137 -3.28 7.92 4.00
CA PRO A 137 -3.81 8.77 2.95
C PRO A 137 -3.39 8.33 1.55
N MET A 138 -4.30 8.59 0.60
CA MET A 138 -4.12 8.48 -0.85
C MET A 138 -4.64 9.77 -1.47
N THR A 139 -3.79 10.48 -2.20
CA THR A 139 -4.02 11.88 -2.62
C THR A 139 -3.37 12.17 -3.98
N ARG A 140 -3.66 13.34 -4.57
CA ARG A 140 -2.91 13.81 -5.76
C ARG A 140 -1.60 14.49 -5.41
N THR A 141 -1.51 15.10 -4.23
CA THR A 141 -0.34 15.88 -3.79
C THR A 141 0.24 15.36 -2.49
N VAL A 142 1.54 15.59 -2.27
CA VAL A 142 2.19 15.26 -1.00
C VAL A 142 1.66 16.14 0.14
N ALA A 143 1.31 17.40 -0.16
CA ALA A 143 0.76 18.35 0.80
C ALA A 143 -0.56 17.87 1.40
N ASP A 144 -1.48 17.35 0.58
CA ASP A 144 -2.76 16.81 1.03
C ASP A 144 -2.56 15.60 1.95
N ALA A 145 -1.62 14.71 1.61
CA ALA A 145 -1.33 13.55 2.45
C ALA A 145 -0.73 13.96 3.80
N ALA A 146 0.18 14.94 3.82
CA ALA A 146 0.72 15.47 5.06
C ALA A 146 -0.36 16.11 5.95
N LEU A 147 -1.31 16.83 5.35
CA LEU A 147 -2.45 17.40 6.06
C LEU A 147 -3.34 16.30 6.68
N MET A 148 -3.65 15.25 5.92
CA MET A 148 -4.39 14.09 6.43
C MET A 148 -3.64 13.41 7.59
N MET A 149 -2.31 13.26 7.48
CA MET A 149 -1.51 12.66 8.55
C MET A 149 -1.53 13.52 9.82
N ASN A 150 -1.45 14.85 9.72
CA ASN A 150 -1.57 15.76 10.87
C ASN A 150 -2.93 15.61 11.57
N ALA A 151 -4.01 15.48 10.80
CA ALA A 151 -5.34 15.31 11.36
C ALA A 151 -5.54 13.93 12.02
N CYS A 152 -4.91 12.89 11.49
CA CYS A 152 -5.25 11.50 11.82
C CYS A 152 -4.25 10.77 12.72
N ALA A 153 -2.99 11.22 12.82
CA ALA A 153 -1.99 10.55 13.63
C ALA A 153 -2.23 10.74 15.12
N GLY A 154 -1.94 9.71 15.92
CA GLY A 154 -2.04 9.78 17.38
C GLY A 154 -2.72 8.57 18.02
N PRO A 155 -2.63 8.43 19.34
CA PRO A 155 -3.10 7.25 20.07
C PRO A 155 -4.62 7.14 20.02
N ASP A 156 -5.15 5.93 20.04
CA ASP A 156 -6.58 5.66 20.22
C ASP A 156 -6.75 4.36 21.01
N ALA A 157 -7.56 4.38 22.06
CA ALA A 157 -7.72 3.24 22.97
C ALA A 157 -8.31 1.99 22.30
N ARG A 158 -8.99 2.14 21.15
CA ARG A 158 -9.51 1.03 20.36
C ARG A 158 -8.42 0.27 19.61
N ASP A 159 -7.25 0.88 19.42
CA ASP A 159 -6.06 0.27 18.84
C ASP A 159 -4.96 0.13 19.91
N PRO A 160 -4.82 -1.03 20.56
CA PRO A 160 -3.75 -1.31 21.53
C PRO A 160 -2.33 -1.25 20.96
N LEU A 161 -2.16 -1.19 19.63
CA LEU A 161 -0.87 -1.09 18.95
C LEU A 161 -0.56 0.36 18.51
N SER A 162 -1.46 1.30 18.79
CA SER A 162 -1.29 2.70 18.42
C SER A 162 -0.10 3.34 19.14
N LEU A 163 0.60 4.22 18.43
CA LEU A 163 1.75 4.94 18.96
C LEU A 163 1.29 6.13 19.84
N PRO A 164 2.12 6.56 20.82
CA PRO A 164 1.77 7.67 21.73
C PRO A 164 1.48 9.03 21.06
N GLY A 165 1.86 9.22 19.79
CA GLY A 165 1.63 10.47 19.08
C GLY A 165 2.53 10.67 17.85
N PRO A 166 2.21 11.65 17.00
CA PRO A 166 3.12 12.10 15.95
C PRO A 166 4.38 12.74 16.56
N ARG A 167 5.52 12.54 15.91
CA ARG A 167 6.82 13.12 16.34
C ARG A 167 7.16 14.44 15.64
N ALA A 168 6.35 14.84 14.68
CA ALA A 168 6.54 16.04 13.88
C ALA A 168 5.19 16.54 13.36
N ASP A 169 5.15 17.83 13.02
CA ASP A 169 4.11 18.39 12.17
C ASP A 169 4.46 18.08 10.71
N TYR A 170 3.66 17.23 10.07
CA TYR A 170 3.93 16.69 8.75
C TYR A 170 3.82 17.75 7.64
N VAL A 171 2.95 18.75 7.79
CA VAL A 171 2.82 19.85 6.83
C VAL A 171 4.05 20.76 6.93
N LYS A 172 4.44 21.15 8.16
CA LYS A 172 5.66 21.95 8.36
C LYS A 172 6.91 21.22 7.91
N ALA A 173 6.95 19.90 8.08
CA ALA A 173 8.08 19.09 7.64
C ALA A 173 8.34 19.25 6.13
N LEU A 174 7.33 19.47 5.29
CA LEU A 174 7.50 19.58 3.82
C LEU A 174 8.41 20.71 3.35
N ALA A 175 8.58 21.74 4.19
CA ALA A 175 9.52 22.84 3.93
C ALA A 175 11.00 22.42 4.10
N GLY A 176 11.26 21.30 4.78
CA GLY A 176 12.60 20.76 4.94
C GLY A 176 13.15 20.19 3.63
N GLY A 177 14.32 20.66 3.19
CA GLY A 177 15.04 20.11 2.03
C GLY A 177 15.59 18.70 2.27
N VAL A 178 16.16 18.06 1.24
CA VAL A 178 16.76 16.70 1.34
C VAL A 178 18.26 16.66 1.05
N LYS A 179 18.89 17.83 0.93
CA LYS A 179 20.33 17.95 0.67
C LYS A 179 21.14 17.20 1.73
N GLY A 180 22.08 16.39 1.28
CA GLY A 180 22.99 15.62 2.13
C GLY A 180 22.48 14.25 2.57
N LEU A 181 21.19 13.93 2.38
CA LEU A 181 20.67 12.60 2.74
C LEU A 181 21.36 11.50 1.93
N ARG A 182 21.67 10.39 2.59
CA ARG A 182 22.21 9.16 1.99
C ARG A 182 21.05 8.33 1.50
N VAL A 183 21.01 8.06 0.21
CA VAL A 183 19.88 7.42 -0.46
C VAL A 183 20.35 6.15 -1.15
N ALA A 184 19.85 5.01 -0.70
CA ALA A 184 20.04 3.74 -1.39
C ALA A 184 19.02 3.61 -2.52
N TRP A 185 19.45 3.09 -3.67
CA TRP A 185 18.59 2.65 -4.76
C TRP A 185 18.83 1.17 -5.03
N THR A 186 17.76 0.39 -5.20
CA THR A 186 17.85 -0.99 -5.68
C THR A 186 16.66 -1.33 -6.57
N ALA A 187 16.92 -2.09 -7.63
CA ALA A 187 15.89 -2.45 -8.60
C ALA A 187 15.06 -3.67 -8.17
N ASP A 188 15.57 -4.53 -7.28
CA ASP A 188 15.01 -5.87 -7.02
C ASP A 188 15.03 -6.31 -5.54
N LEU A 189 15.61 -5.53 -4.63
CA LEU A 189 15.81 -5.89 -3.21
C LEU A 189 16.61 -7.20 -3.00
N GLY A 190 17.23 -7.75 -4.03
CA GLY A 190 17.96 -9.02 -3.99
C GLY A 190 17.11 -10.28 -4.11
N PHE A 191 15.78 -10.16 -4.13
CA PHE A 191 14.88 -11.32 -4.15
C PHE A 191 13.67 -11.19 -5.08
N ALA A 192 13.45 -10.02 -5.72
CA ALA A 192 12.42 -9.90 -6.73
C ALA A 192 12.73 -10.87 -7.88
N LYS A 193 11.76 -11.74 -8.20
CA LYS A 193 11.92 -12.78 -9.23
C LYS A 193 12.10 -12.19 -10.63
N ALA A 194 11.36 -11.12 -10.92
CA ALA A 194 11.43 -10.38 -12.17
C ALA A 194 10.98 -8.93 -11.94
N VAL A 195 11.46 -8.03 -12.78
CA VAL A 195 11.05 -6.62 -12.82
C VAL A 195 10.94 -6.22 -14.28
N ASP A 196 9.80 -5.64 -14.65
CA ASP A 196 9.54 -5.13 -15.98
C ASP A 196 10.65 -4.11 -16.39
N PRO A 197 11.25 -4.23 -17.58
CA PRO A 197 12.33 -3.36 -18.00
C PRO A 197 11.96 -1.87 -18.06
N GLU A 198 10.73 -1.52 -18.44
CA GLU A 198 10.28 -0.13 -18.44
C GLU A 198 10.15 0.39 -17.01
N VAL A 199 9.56 -0.41 -16.11
CA VAL A 199 9.45 -0.07 -14.68
C VAL A 199 10.83 0.16 -14.07
N LYS A 200 11.77 -0.77 -14.28
CA LYS A 200 13.15 -0.65 -13.81
C LYS A 200 13.80 0.62 -14.34
N ALA A 201 13.75 0.85 -15.65
CA ALA A 201 14.41 2.00 -16.28
C ALA A 201 13.82 3.34 -15.84
N VAL A 202 12.49 3.45 -15.72
CA VAL A 202 11.80 4.67 -15.27
C VAL A 202 12.14 4.96 -13.81
N CYS A 203 12.05 3.96 -12.92
CA CYS A 203 12.35 4.14 -11.51
C CYS A 203 13.83 4.45 -11.26
N GLU A 204 14.75 3.81 -12.00
CA GLU A 204 16.18 4.09 -11.88
C GLU A 204 16.50 5.54 -12.29
N ARG A 205 15.91 6.02 -13.39
CA ARG A 205 16.06 7.43 -13.79
C ARG A 205 15.54 8.35 -12.68
N ALA A 206 14.33 8.10 -12.18
CA ALA A 206 13.73 8.88 -11.10
C ALA A 206 14.59 8.90 -9.82
N ALA A 207 15.14 7.74 -9.42
CA ALA A 207 16.01 7.63 -8.26
C ALA A 207 17.31 8.45 -8.43
N ARG A 208 17.91 8.44 -9.62
CA ARG A 208 19.11 9.23 -9.93
C ARG A 208 18.86 10.73 -9.81
N ARG A 209 17.64 11.21 -10.09
CA ARG A 209 17.26 12.64 -9.97
C ARG A 209 17.32 13.16 -8.54
N PHE A 210 17.32 12.31 -7.51
CA PHE A 210 17.58 12.75 -6.14
C PHE A 210 18.96 13.41 -5.96
N ARG A 211 19.92 13.16 -6.87
CA ARG A 211 21.21 13.89 -6.89
C ARG A 211 21.02 15.37 -7.22
N GLU A 212 20.05 15.73 -8.06
CA GLU A 212 19.68 17.13 -8.37
C GLU A 212 19.16 17.85 -7.12
N LEU A 213 18.55 17.10 -6.18
CA LEU A 213 18.10 17.61 -4.88
C LEU A 213 19.24 17.70 -3.84
N GLY A 214 20.46 17.34 -4.21
CA GLY A 214 21.64 17.33 -3.33
C GLY A 214 21.77 16.09 -2.46
N CYS A 215 21.04 15.01 -2.73
CA CYS A 215 21.21 13.73 -2.03
C CYS A 215 22.45 12.97 -2.53
N ARG A 216 23.00 12.11 -1.67
CA ARG A 216 24.04 11.13 -2.03
C ARG A 216 23.37 9.82 -2.40
N VAL A 217 23.12 9.63 -3.70
CA VAL A 217 22.44 8.44 -4.21
C VAL A 217 23.45 7.35 -4.60
N GLU A 218 23.32 6.18 -3.96
CA GLU A 218 24.12 4.98 -4.19
C GLU A 218 23.22 3.83 -4.67
N ALA A 219 23.60 3.18 -5.77
CA ALA A 219 22.95 1.94 -6.19
C ALA A 219 23.53 0.78 -5.37
N ILE A 220 22.67 -0.05 -4.79
CA ILE A 220 23.06 -1.18 -3.96
C ILE A 220 22.41 -2.48 -4.47
N GLU A 221 23.10 -3.59 -4.21
CA GLU A 221 22.64 -4.94 -4.52
C GLU A 221 22.53 -5.73 -3.21
N PRO A 222 21.46 -5.52 -2.42
CA PRO A 222 21.28 -6.28 -1.20
C PRO A 222 21.13 -7.77 -1.54
N LYS A 223 21.70 -8.64 -0.71
CA LYS A 223 21.55 -10.10 -0.82
C LYS A 223 20.53 -10.61 0.21
N TRP A 224 19.35 -10.00 0.22
CA TRP A 224 18.34 -10.31 1.23
C TRP A 224 17.55 -11.56 0.84
N PRO A 225 17.20 -12.44 1.80
CA PRO A 225 16.25 -13.51 1.54
C PRO A 225 14.85 -12.93 1.33
N SER A 226 14.04 -13.60 0.51
CA SER A 226 12.64 -13.23 0.33
C SER A 226 11.84 -13.45 1.62
N PRO A 227 11.16 -12.43 2.16
CA PRO A 227 10.28 -12.60 3.31
C PRO A 227 8.88 -13.09 2.94
N HIS A 228 8.67 -13.51 1.68
CA HIS A 228 7.36 -13.87 1.14
C HIS A 228 6.68 -14.96 1.97
N GLY A 229 7.40 -16.00 2.40
CA GLY A 229 6.82 -17.10 3.18
C GLY A 229 6.24 -16.63 4.52
N ALA A 230 7.01 -15.84 5.28
CA ALA A 230 6.57 -15.28 6.55
C ALA A 230 5.36 -14.34 6.37
N TRP A 231 5.45 -13.40 5.43
CA TRP A 231 4.35 -12.49 5.13
C TRP A 231 3.09 -13.22 4.70
N ARG A 232 3.18 -14.16 3.74
CA ARG A 232 2.05 -14.92 3.21
C ARG A 232 1.37 -15.73 4.31
N THR A 233 2.15 -16.37 5.17
CA THR A 233 1.62 -17.15 6.29
C THR A 233 0.81 -16.25 7.24
N MET A 234 1.36 -15.11 7.64
CA MET A 234 0.67 -14.16 8.51
C MET A 234 -0.58 -13.57 7.85
N PHE A 235 -0.48 -13.23 6.56
CA PHE A 235 -1.54 -12.56 5.81
C PHE A 235 -2.71 -13.50 5.49
N ILE A 236 -2.44 -14.62 4.81
CA ILE A 236 -3.48 -15.58 4.40
C ILE A 236 -3.98 -16.39 5.59
N GLY A 237 -3.10 -16.82 6.50
CA GLY A 237 -3.50 -17.54 7.71
C GLY A 237 -4.48 -16.73 8.56
N GLY A 238 -4.23 -15.42 8.71
CA GLY A 238 -5.14 -14.51 9.40
C GLY A 238 -6.50 -14.36 8.69
N ILE A 239 -6.51 -14.25 7.36
CA ILE A 239 -7.76 -14.15 6.58
C ILE A 239 -8.56 -15.44 6.67
N ALA A 240 -7.93 -16.59 6.47
CA ALA A 240 -8.58 -17.90 6.58
C ALA A 240 -9.18 -18.11 7.99
N ALA A 241 -8.43 -17.76 9.04
CA ALA A 241 -8.95 -17.80 10.42
C ALA A 241 -10.17 -16.89 10.63
N ARG A 242 -10.19 -15.69 10.02
CA ARG A 242 -11.31 -14.76 10.13
C ARG A 242 -12.54 -15.21 9.32
N LEU A 243 -12.35 -15.89 8.20
CA LEU A 243 -13.45 -16.49 7.43
C LEU A 243 -14.12 -17.63 8.20
N GLY A 244 -13.33 -18.45 8.90
CA GLY A 244 -13.84 -19.47 9.81
C GLY A 244 -14.90 -20.37 9.17
N ALA A 245 -16.09 -20.45 9.78
CA ALA A 245 -17.20 -21.28 9.30
C ALA A 245 -17.69 -20.89 7.89
N ALA A 246 -17.49 -19.64 7.45
CA ALA A 246 -17.90 -19.21 6.11
C ALA A 246 -17.21 -20.00 4.99
N LEU A 247 -15.99 -20.52 5.22
CA LEU A 247 -15.29 -21.39 4.26
C LEU A 247 -16.05 -22.69 3.96
N ARG A 248 -16.92 -23.14 4.87
CA ARG A 248 -17.79 -24.30 4.68
C ARG A 248 -19.21 -23.90 4.30
N ASP A 249 -19.79 -22.98 5.07
CA ASP A 249 -21.24 -22.75 5.05
C ASP A 249 -21.68 -21.70 4.01
N ARG A 250 -20.73 -20.87 3.55
CA ARG A 250 -20.97 -19.72 2.66
C ARG A 250 -19.86 -19.59 1.60
N ARG A 251 -19.32 -20.72 1.14
CA ARG A 251 -18.13 -20.76 0.25
C ARG A 251 -18.34 -20.00 -1.05
N ASP A 252 -19.56 -20.01 -1.60
CA ASP A 252 -19.91 -19.30 -2.84
C ASP A 252 -19.95 -17.77 -2.70
N ASP A 253 -19.89 -17.25 -1.47
CA ASP A 253 -19.79 -15.82 -1.18
C ASP A 253 -18.32 -15.36 -0.99
N ILE A 254 -17.36 -16.27 -1.18
CA ILE A 254 -15.93 -16.03 -1.06
C ILE A 254 -15.29 -16.05 -2.45
N ASP A 255 -14.42 -15.07 -2.72
CA ASP A 255 -13.70 -15.01 -4.00
C ASP A 255 -12.94 -16.32 -4.26
N PRO A 256 -13.05 -16.96 -5.45
CA PRO A 256 -12.47 -18.28 -5.72
C PRO A 256 -10.95 -18.37 -5.50
N GLY A 257 -10.21 -17.30 -5.83
CA GLY A 257 -8.77 -17.25 -5.58
C GLY A 257 -8.42 -17.24 -4.08
N LEU A 258 -9.26 -16.61 -3.26
CA LEU A 258 -9.11 -16.63 -1.80
C LEU A 258 -9.46 -18.00 -1.22
N VAL A 259 -10.49 -18.66 -1.75
CA VAL A 259 -10.84 -20.04 -1.35
C VAL A 259 -9.66 -20.98 -1.57
N ALA A 260 -9.02 -20.94 -2.75
CA ALA A 260 -7.87 -21.78 -3.04
C ALA A 260 -6.72 -21.56 -2.04
N LEU A 261 -6.39 -20.29 -1.75
CA LEU A 261 -5.37 -19.95 -0.77
C LEU A 261 -5.74 -20.35 0.67
N ALA A 262 -7.02 -20.22 1.04
CA ALA A 262 -7.51 -20.59 2.36
C ALA A 262 -7.49 -22.11 2.56
N ASP A 263 -7.85 -22.89 1.55
CA ASP A 263 -7.82 -24.35 1.58
C ASP A 263 -6.38 -24.86 1.82
N GLU A 264 -5.36 -24.20 1.26
CA GLU A 264 -3.96 -24.51 1.54
C GLU A 264 -3.60 -24.35 3.03
N THR A 265 -4.19 -23.36 3.71
CA THR A 265 -3.89 -23.10 5.13
C THR A 265 -4.38 -24.19 6.08
N ALA A 266 -5.35 -25.03 5.65
CA ALA A 266 -5.84 -26.14 6.46
C ALA A 266 -4.75 -27.19 6.76
N SER A 267 -3.69 -27.21 5.95
CA SER A 267 -2.51 -28.07 6.15
C SER A 267 -1.47 -27.48 7.13
N TRP A 268 -1.59 -26.21 7.51
CA TRP A 268 -0.59 -25.54 8.34
C TRP A 268 -0.83 -25.83 9.82
N SER A 269 0.23 -26.22 10.53
CA SER A 269 0.16 -26.32 11.98
C SER A 269 0.06 -24.91 12.60
N PRO A 270 -0.51 -24.78 13.82
CA PRO A 270 -0.42 -23.53 14.57
C PRO A 270 1.04 -23.05 14.77
N THR A 271 1.99 -23.98 14.91
CA THR A 271 3.41 -23.66 15.03
C THR A 271 4.01 -23.07 13.74
N HIS A 272 3.49 -23.41 12.56
CA HIS A 272 3.87 -22.75 11.31
C HIS A 272 3.54 -21.25 11.36
N TYR A 273 2.35 -20.89 11.84
CA TYR A 273 1.97 -19.48 12.01
C TYR A 273 2.86 -18.77 13.03
N VAL A 274 3.18 -19.41 14.15
CA VAL A 274 4.12 -18.87 15.15
C VAL A 274 5.53 -18.70 14.58
N GLN A 275 6.02 -19.65 13.78
CA GLN A 275 7.32 -19.57 13.12
C GLN A 275 7.42 -18.34 12.21
N ALA A 276 6.35 -18.01 11.48
CA ALA A 276 6.32 -16.81 10.65
C ALA A 276 6.54 -15.50 11.44
N TRP A 277 6.18 -15.44 12.73
CA TRP A 277 6.50 -14.30 13.58
C TRP A 277 7.99 -14.23 13.93
N PHE A 278 8.64 -15.37 14.19
CA PHE A 278 10.09 -15.40 14.39
C PHE A 278 10.84 -15.03 13.10
N ASP A 279 10.37 -15.51 11.95
CA ASP A 279 10.93 -15.18 10.65
C ASP A 279 10.80 -13.67 10.35
N ARG A 280 9.66 -13.06 10.71
CA ARG A 280 9.47 -11.60 10.65
C ARG A 280 10.53 -10.86 11.48
N LEU A 281 10.77 -11.29 12.72
CA LEU A 281 11.75 -10.65 13.62
C LEU A 281 13.18 -10.80 13.07
N ALA A 282 13.52 -11.98 12.56
CA ALA A 282 14.81 -12.22 11.92
C ALA A 282 14.99 -11.32 10.68
N TRP A 283 13.93 -11.14 9.89
CA TRP A 283 14.00 -10.32 8.69
C TRP A 283 14.13 -8.82 8.96
N GLU A 284 13.67 -8.32 10.13
CA GLU A 284 13.80 -6.89 10.52
C GLU A 284 15.26 -6.41 10.56
N GLU A 285 16.22 -7.32 10.77
CA GLU A 285 17.65 -7.02 10.77
C GLU A 285 18.14 -6.42 9.44
N HIS A 286 17.52 -6.80 8.31
CA HIS A 286 17.92 -6.34 6.98
C HIS A 286 17.69 -4.84 6.77
N PRO A 287 16.46 -4.30 6.88
CA PRO A 287 16.25 -2.86 6.81
C PRO A 287 16.91 -2.13 8.00
N ARG A 288 17.00 -2.73 9.19
CA ARG A 288 17.70 -2.11 10.33
C ARG A 288 19.16 -1.78 9.99
N ARG A 289 19.93 -2.75 9.48
CA ARG A 289 21.33 -2.55 9.03
C ARG A 289 21.44 -1.60 7.84
N LEU A 290 20.48 -1.64 6.92
CA LEU A 290 20.45 -0.68 5.82
C LEU A 290 20.37 0.75 6.34
N PHE A 291 19.43 1.00 7.25
CA PHE A 291 19.15 2.33 7.76
C PHE A 291 20.21 2.88 8.73
N GLU A 292 21.17 2.07 9.18
CA GLU A 292 22.41 2.57 9.81
C GLU A 292 23.25 3.39 8.81
N ARG A 293 23.21 3.00 7.52
CA ARG A 293 24.06 3.57 6.46
C ARG A 293 23.32 4.53 5.53
N TYR A 294 22.01 4.41 5.42
CA TYR A 294 21.18 5.24 4.55
C TYR A 294 20.03 5.87 5.32
N ASP A 295 19.59 7.03 4.85
CA ASP A 295 18.43 7.75 5.40
C ASP A 295 17.15 7.40 4.64
N LEU A 296 17.29 7.03 3.36
CA LEU A 296 16.20 6.60 2.49
C LEU A 296 16.58 5.37 1.69
N LEU A 297 15.58 4.55 1.38
CA LEU A 297 15.64 3.48 0.40
C LEU A 297 14.63 3.76 -0.72
N LEU A 298 15.12 3.74 -1.96
CA LEU A 298 14.32 3.88 -3.16
C LEU A 298 14.24 2.54 -3.89
N THR A 299 13.04 2.15 -4.30
CA THR A 299 12.76 0.94 -5.09
C THR A 299 11.63 1.22 -6.08
N PRO A 300 11.43 0.39 -7.12
CA PRO A 300 10.13 0.34 -7.77
C PRO A 300 9.02 0.09 -6.73
N THR A 301 7.84 0.68 -6.91
CA THR A 301 6.72 0.36 -6.00
C THR A 301 6.23 -1.07 -6.20
N ILE A 302 6.19 -1.53 -7.45
CA ILE A 302 5.79 -2.87 -7.87
C ILE A 302 6.63 -3.27 -9.08
N ALA A 303 6.61 -4.56 -9.44
CA ALA A 303 7.47 -5.11 -10.48
C ALA A 303 6.94 -4.95 -11.91
N CYS A 304 5.70 -4.50 -12.10
CA CYS A 304 5.06 -4.44 -13.42
C CYS A 304 4.15 -3.20 -13.57
N PRO A 305 3.83 -2.80 -14.81
CA PRO A 305 2.78 -1.81 -15.08
C PRO A 305 1.37 -2.38 -14.80
N PRO A 306 0.32 -1.54 -14.89
CA PRO A 306 -1.07 -1.99 -14.86
C PRO A 306 -1.34 -3.13 -15.83
N PHE A 307 -1.79 -4.27 -15.29
CA PHE A 307 -2.17 -5.46 -16.05
C PHE A 307 -3.68 -5.52 -16.29
N LYS A 308 -4.14 -6.50 -17.07
CA LYS A 308 -5.55 -6.64 -17.48
C LYS A 308 -6.49 -6.77 -16.27
N VAL A 309 -7.64 -6.08 -16.32
CA VAL A 309 -8.68 -6.24 -15.29
C VAL A 309 -9.22 -7.68 -15.20
N GLY A 310 -9.72 -8.05 -14.02
CA GLY A 310 -10.29 -9.38 -13.77
C GLY A 310 -9.25 -10.47 -13.48
N LEU A 311 -7.97 -10.13 -13.49
CA LEU A 311 -6.89 -11.01 -13.03
C LEU A 311 -6.50 -10.65 -11.58
N ASP A 312 -6.05 -11.65 -10.82
CA ASP A 312 -5.47 -11.47 -9.49
C ASP A 312 -4.01 -10.99 -9.55
N ALA A 313 -3.29 -11.45 -10.57
CA ALA A 313 -1.89 -11.16 -10.83
C ALA A 313 -1.59 -11.26 -12.34
N PRO A 314 -0.52 -10.63 -12.85
CA PRO A 314 -0.04 -10.92 -14.19
C PRO A 314 0.43 -12.38 -14.28
N ALA A 315 0.29 -13.00 -15.46
CA ALA A 315 0.76 -14.37 -15.69
C ALA A 315 2.30 -14.45 -15.77
N SER A 316 2.94 -13.40 -16.28
CA SER A 316 4.38 -13.25 -16.35
C SER A 316 4.80 -11.78 -16.28
N ILE A 317 6.05 -11.55 -15.91
CA ILE A 317 6.74 -10.25 -15.98
C ILE A 317 8.04 -10.48 -16.74
N ALA A 318 8.25 -9.75 -17.84
CA ALA A 318 9.43 -9.92 -18.69
C ALA A 318 9.70 -11.41 -19.03
N ASP A 319 8.66 -12.08 -19.54
CA ASP A 319 8.66 -13.51 -19.88
C ASP A 319 8.90 -14.49 -18.72
N THR A 320 9.08 -14.00 -17.49
CA THR A 320 9.23 -14.84 -16.30
C THR A 320 7.85 -15.12 -15.70
N PRO A 321 7.43 -16.39 -15.57
CA PRO A 321 6.15 -16.73 -14.94
C PRO A 321 6.08 -16.23 -13.50
N THR A 322 4.93 -15.68 -13.11
CA THR A 322 4.73 -15.10 -11.78
C THR A 322 3.61 -15.80 -11.01
N GLY A 323 3.86 -16.05 -9.73
CA GLY A 323 2.82 -16.40 -8.77
C GLY A 323 2.00 -15.17 -8.34
N ILE A 324 0.98 -15.41 -7.53
CA ILE A 324 -0.03 -14.40 -7.17
C ILE A 324 0.53 -13.14 -6.48
N TYR A 325 1.70 -13.25 -5.82
CA TYR A 325 2.36 -12.13 -5.12
C TYR A 325 3.76 -11.79 -5.67
N ASP A 326 4.25 -12.48 -6.70
CA ASP A 326 5.60 -12.26 -7.25
C ASP A 326 5.76 -10.86 -7.88
N TRP A 327 4.66 -10.17 -8.17
CA TRP A 327 4.64 -8.84 -8.79
C TRP A 327 4.68 -7.67 -7.79
N ILE A 328 4.59 -7.94 -6.48
CA ILE A 328 4.61 -6.94 -5.40
C ILE A 328 5.79 -7.07 -4.41
N PRO A 329 7.00 -7.53 -4.82
CA PRO A 329 8.07 -7.90 -3.90
C PRO A 329 8.59 -6.72 -3.05
N PHE A 330 8.30 -5.49 -3.48
CA PHE A 330 8.81 -4.27 -2.87
C PHE A 330 7.97 -3.73 -1.72
N THR A 331 6.72 -4.19 -1.53
CA THR A 331 5.80 -3.52 -0.61
C THR A 331 5.58 -4.26 0.70
N TYR A 332 5.22 -5.55 0.65
CA TYR A 332 5.00 -6.39 1.82
C TYR A 332 6.18 -6.52 2.81
N PRO A 333 7.46 -6.44 2.41
CA PRO A 333 8.55 -6.50 3.38
C PRO A 333 8.52 -5.34 4.40
N PHE A 334 7.98 -4.19 3.98
CA PHE A 334 7.87 -3.01 4.84
C PHE A 334 6.54 -2.92 5.58
N ASN A 335 5.59 -3.80 5.27
CA ASN A 335 4.47 -4.12 6.17
C ASN A 335 4.94 -4.98 7.34
N LEU A 336 5.75 -6.01 7.05
CA LEU A 336 6.35 -6.86 8.08
C LEU A 336 7.14 -6.04 9.09
N THR A 337 7.93 -5.07 8.63
CA THR A 337 8.81 -4.31 9.53
C THR A 337 8.22 -2.98 10.00
N GLY A 338 7.04 -2.60 9.50
CA GLY A 338 6.35 -1.38 9.93
C GLY A 338 7.03 -0.07 9.56
N HIS A 339 8.00 -0.06 8.64
CA HIS A 339 8.68 1.15 8.14
C HIS A 339 7.73 2.03 7.32
N PRO A 340 7.79 3.36 7.41
CA PRO A 340 7.00 4.23 6.57
C PRO A 340 7.46 4.14 5.11
N GLY A 341 6.51 4.13 4.18
CA GLY A 341 6.78 4.02 2.76
C GLY A 341 5.74 4.72 1.92
N ALA A 342 6.17 5.54 0.97
CA ALA A 342 5.31 6.24 0.02
C ALA A 342 5.54 5.74 -1.40
N SER A 343 4.50 5.79 -2.24
CA SER A 343 4.61 5.69 -3.69
C SER A 343 4.39 7.08 -4.29
N VAL A 344 5.37 7.56 -5.06
CA VAL A 344 5.27 8.79 -5.87
C VAL A 344 5.17 8.42 -7.34
N PRO A 345 4.25 9.01 -8.12
CA PRO A 345 4.29 8.90 -9.57
C PRO A 345 5.64 9.40 -10.11
N CYS A 346 6.33 8.59 -10.90
CA CYS A 346 7.69 8.90 -11.35
C CYS A 346 7.90 8.79 -12.87
N GLY A 347 6.83 8.46 -13.61
CA GLY A 347 6.83 8.41 -15.06
C GLY A 347 5.74 7.49 -15.60
N PHE A 348 5.85 7.16 -16.88
CA PHE A 348 4.91 6.32 -17.60
C PHE A 348 5.66 5.28 -18.44
N THR A 349 4.99 4.17 -18.75
CA THR A 349 5.39 3.29 -19.85
C THR A 349 5.18 3.99 -21.20
N ARG A 350 5.68 3.37 -22.28
CA ARG A 350 5.40 3.77 -23.66
C ARG A 350 3.89 3.82 -23.96
N ASP A 351 3.12 2.90 -23.39
CA ASP A 351 1.66 2.82 -23.50
C ASP A 351 0.93 3.78 -22.55
N ARG A 352 1.63 4.78 -21.98
CA ARG A 352 1.06 5.81 -21.10
C ARG A 352 0.42 5.24 -19.83
N LEU A 353 0.93 4.12 -19.33
CA LEU A 353 0.51 3.58 -18.03
C LEU A 353 1.42 4.11 -16.90
N PRO A 354 0.86 4.55 -15.76
CA PRO A 354 1.65 5.12 -14.67
C PRO A 354 2.63 4.14 -14.03
N ILE A 355 3.76 4.67 -13.58
CA ILE A 355 4.79 3.95 -12.80
C ILE A 355 5.07 4.74 -11.52
N GLY A 356 5.15 4.03 -10.38
CA GLY A 356 5.44 4.62 -9.08
C GLY A 356 6.83 4.25 -8.56
N LEU A 357 7.57 5.24 -8.09
CA LEU A 357 8.79 5.06 -7.29
C LEU A 357 8.39 4.96 -5.81
N GLN A 358 8.87 3.94 -5.12
CA GLN A 358 8.67 3.81 -3.69
C GLN A 358 9.82 4.48 -2.93
N ILE A 359 9.46 5.30 -1.94
CA ILE A 359 10.37 6.01 -1.03
C ILE A 359 10.13 5.47 0.38
N LEU A 360 11.13 4.84 0.97
CA LEU A 360 11.08 4.25 2.30
C LEU A 360 12.02 4.98 3.25
N GLY A 361 11.61 5.15 4.49
CA GLY A 361 12.41 5.75 5.56
C GLY A 361 12.54 4.84 6.77
N ARG A 362 13.31 5.29 7.76
CA ARG A 362 13.42 4.58 9.05
C ARG A 362 12.07 4.52 9.75
N ARG A 363 11.87 3.51 10.60
CA ARG A 363 10.70 3.49 11.48
C ARG A 363 10.61 4.80 12.26
N PHE A 364 9.40 5.36 12.33
CA PHE A 364 9.07 6.63 12.97
C PHE A 364 9.61 7.90 12.27
N GLU A 365 10.24 7.78 11.10
CA GLU A 365 10.72 8.91 10.29
C GLU A 365 9.80 9.22 9.10
N ASP A 366 8.47 9.13 9.29
CA ASP A 366 7.46 9.48 8.30
C ASP A 366 7.67 10.88 7.68
N ALA A 367 8.11 11.85 8.50
CA ALA A 367 8.44 13.19 8.06
C ALA A 367 9.59 13.24 7.04
N THR A 368 10.58 12.35 7.15
CA THR A 368 11.69 12.22 6.18
C THR A 368 11.16 11.70 4.84
N VAL A 369 10.25 10.72 4.87
CA VAL A 369 9.60 10.17 3.66
C VAL A 369 8.74 11.24 2.97
N LEU A 370 7.96 12.00 3.73
CA LEU A 370 7.15 13.11 3.19
C LEU A 370 8.02 14.23 2.60
N ARG A 371 9.10 14.62 3.28
CA ARG A 371 10.08 15.60 2.76
C ARG A 371 10.69 15.17 1.44
N ALA A 372 11.13 13.92 1.35
CA ALA A 372 11.66 13.34 0.12
C ALA A 372 10.63 13.29 -0.99
N SER A 373 9.40 12.90 -0.66
CA SER A 373 8.28 12.89 -1.60
C SER A 373 7.99 14.29 -2.14
N ALA A 374 7.89 15.31 -1.27
CA ALA A 374 7.59 16.68 -1.67
C ALA A 374 8.75 17.34 -2.44
N ALA A 375 10.00 17.03 -2.08
CA ALA A 375 11.15 17.49 -2.85
C ALA A 375 11.17 16.88 -4.25
N PHE A 376 10.84 15.59 -4.38
CA PHE A 376 10.70 14.94 -5.68
C PHE A 376 9.52 15.49 -6.49
N GLU A 377 8.35 15.71 -5.85
CA GLU A 377 7.17 16.34 -6.48
C GLU A 377 7.49 17.71 -7.08
N ARG A 378 8.25 18.55 -6.37
CA ARG A 378 8.67 19.87 -6.90
C ARG A 378 9.63 19.77 -8.08
N LEU A 379 10.50 18.75 -8.09
CA LEU A 379 11.47 18.52 -9.16
C LEU A 379 10.85 17.84 -10.40
N ALA A 380 9.82 17.03 -10.19
CA ALA A 380 9.18 16.18 -11.18
C ALA A 380 7.66 16.16 -10.95
N PRO A 381 6.95 17.27 -11.20
CA PRO A 381 5.53 17.37 -10.90
C PRO A 381 4.71 16.43 -11.78
N TRP A 382 3.85 15.61 -11.16
CA TRP A 382 2.91 14.71 -11.85
C TRP A 382 1.46 15.22 -11.83
N THR A 383 1.17 16.27 -11.08
CA THR A 383 -0.21 16.78 -10.88
C THR A 383 -0.83 17.35 -12.16
N GLN A 384 -0.02 17.70 -13.14
CA GLN A 384 -0.44 18.17 -14.46
C GLN A 384 -0.91 17.03 -15.37
N GLU A 385 -0.43 15.82 -15.13
CA GLU A 385 -0.79 14.64 -15.91
C GLU A 385 -2.19 14.16 -15.49
N ARG A 386 -3.06 13.90 -16.46
CA ARG A 386 -4.43 13.41 -16.21
C ARG A 386 -4.74 12.21 -17.10
N PRO A 387 -5.55 11.26 -16.61
CA PRO A 387 -6.12 10.23 -17.46
C PRO A 387 -6.93 10.85 -18.60
N ALA A 388 -6.90 10.22 -19.78
CA ALA A 388 -7.65 10.71 -20.93
C ALA A 388 -9.16 10.57 -20.69
N GLY A 389 -9.95 11.57 -21.07
CA GLY A 389 -11.41 11.51 -21.02
C GLY A 389 -12.04 11.92 -19.69
N ILE A 390 -11.32 12.66 -18.84
CA ILE A 390 -11.79 13.25 -17.58
C ILE A 390 -11.69 14.77 -17.63
#